data_AF-A0A850QH52-F1
#
_entry.id   AF-A0A850QH52-F1
#
_cell.length_a   1.000
_cell.length_b   1.000
_cell.length_c   1.000
_cell.angle_alpha   90.00
_cell.angle_beta   90.00
_cell.angle_gamma   90.00
#
_symmetry.space_group_name_H-M   'P 1'
#
loop_
_entity.id
_entity.type
_entity.pdbx_description
1 polymer ?
#
loop_
_entity_poly.entity_id
_entity_poly.type
_entity_poly.pdbx_seq_one_letter_code
_entity_poly.pdbx_strand_id
1 'polypeptide(L)' 'MRQLETVQVSQVVNFVFTTAGRGSVRHRNYAVGEVLKVGAKLSIKVLDDPTQHEYWRSEHVGKVKVVSPSAVIPELSK' A
#
# COMPACT_ATOMS: atom_id res chain seq x y z
N MET A 1 23.29 5.37 -0.79
CA MET A 1 21.95 5.45 -0.15
C MET A 1 20.94 5.64 -1.27
N ARG A 2 19.93 4.76 -1.40
CA ARG A 2 18.89 4.91 -2.43
C ARG A 2 17.98 6.07 -2.03
N GLN A 3 17.90 7.10 -2.87
CA GLN A 3 17.03 8.24 -2.69
C GLN A 3 15.59 7.76 -2.86
N LEU A 4 14.83 7.65 -1.77
CA LEU A 4 13.38 7.53 -1.85
C LEU A 4 12.90 8.84 -2.49
N GLU A 5 12.35 8.78 -3.70
CA GLU A 5 11.60 9.92 -4.23
C GLU A 5 10.57 10.35 -3.19
N THR A 6 10.49 11.65 -2.95
CA THR A 6 9.60 12.21 -1.93
C THR A 6 8.16 11.87 -2.32
N VAL A 7 7.52 10.96 -1.60
CA VAL A 7 6.12 10.57 -1.83
C VAL A 7 5.20 11.76 -1.62
N GLN A 8 4.28 12.01 -2.55
CA GLN A 8 3.37 13.16 -2.54
C GLN A 8 1.90 12.74 -2.39
N VAL A 9 1.04 13.67 -1.93
CA VAL A 9 -0.41 13.47 -1.94
C VAL A 9 -0.90 13.35 -3.39
N SER A 10 -1.93 12.53 -3.62
CA SER A 10 -2.49 12.13 -4.91
C SER A 10 -1.54 11.33 -5.81
N GLN A 11 -0.34 10.99 -5.35
CA GLN A 11 0.54 10.07 -6.05
C GLN A 11 -0.03 8.65 -5.98
N VAL A 12 -0.02 7.93 -7.10
CA VAL A 12 -0.27 6.50 -7.14
C VAL A 12 1.04 5.76 -6.87
N VAL A 13 1.02 4.86 -5.89
CA VAL A 13 2.22 4.13 -5.47
C VAL A 13 1.94 2.63 -5.33
N ASN A 14 2.96 1.83 -5.60
CA ASN A 14 3.03 0.44 -5.18
C ASN A 14 3.46 0.40 -3.72
N PHE A 15 2.80 -0.39 -2.88
CA PHE A 15 3.14 -0.46 -1.46
C PHE A 15 2.79 -1.80 -0.85
N VAL A 16 3.30 -2.01 0.37
CA VAL A 16 3.02 -3.19 1.19
C VAL A 16 2.26 -2.79 2.44
N PHE A 17 1.30 -3.60 2.86
CA PHE A 17 0.70 -3.51 4.19
C PHE A 17 0.52 -4.89 4.82
N THR A 18 0.40 -4.94 6.15
CA THR A 18 0.13 -6.19 6.86
C THR A 18 -1.28 -6.24 7.43
N THR A 19 -1.90 -7.41 7.38
CA THR A 19 -3.18 -7.70 8.05
C THR A 19 -3.00 -8.80 9.07
N ALA A 20 -3.84 -8.80 10.10
CA ALA A 20 -3.91 -9.91 11.03
C ALA A 20 -4.52 -11.13 10.33
N GLY A 21 -3.86 -12.27 10.44
CA GLY A 21 -4.39 -13.58 10.07
C GLY A 21 -4.99 -14.29 11.28
N ARG A 22 -5.27 -15.59 11.14
CA ARG A 22 -5.73 -16.42 12.26
C ARG A 22 -4.57 -16.67 13.24
N GLY A 23 -4.78 -16.39 14.52
CA GLY A 23 -3.77 -16.57 15.56
C GLY A 23 -2.63 -15.55 15.48
N SER A 24 -1.38 -16.00 15.50
CA SER A 24 -0.19 -15.14 15.45
C SER A 24 0.29 -14.82 14.02
N VAL A 25 -0.38 -15.36 13.00
CA VAL A 25 0.00 -15.16 11.60
C VAL A 25 -0.30 -13.72 11.16
N ARG A 26 0.64 -13.09 10.45
CA ARG A 26 0.42 -11.80 9.76
C ARG A 26 0.55 -12.01 8.26
N HIS A 27 -0.43 -11.54 7.50
CA HIS A 27 -0.38 -11.59 6.04
C HIS A 27 0.24 -10.30 5.51
N ARG A 28 1.25 -10.44 4.66
CA ARG A 28 1.87 -9.33 3.93
C ARG A 28 1.16 -9.21 2.58
N ASN A 29 0.58 -8.06 2.30
CA ASN A 29 -0.18 -7.79 1.09
C ASN A 29 0.56 -6.75 0.24
N TYR A 30 0.50 -6.94 -1.08
CA TYR A 30 0.98 -5.99 -2.08
C TYR A 30 -0.24 -5.30 -2.68
N ALA A 31 -0.16 -3.99 -2.87
CA ALA A 31 -1.24 -3.21 -3.45
C ALA A 31 -0.73 -1.99 -4.20
N VAL A 32 -1.59 -1.49 -5.09
CA VAL A 32 -1.50 -0.16 -5.66
C VAL A 32 -2.48 0.75 -4.93
N GLY A 33 -2.10 1.98 -4.67
CA GLY A 33 -2.97 2.92 -3.98
C GLY A 33 -2.63 4.38 -4.20
N GLU A 34 -3.63 5.24 -3.98
CA GLU A 34 -3.48 6.69 -4.02
C GLU A 34 -3.14 7.23 -2.63
N VAL A 35 -2.07 8.03 -2.53
CA VAL A 35 -1.65 8.67 -1.29
C VAL A 35 -2.61 9.80 -0.94
N LEU A 36 -3.30 9.70 0.20
CA LEU A 36 -4.22 10.74 0.68
C LEU A 36 -3.55 11.71 1.66
N LYS A 37 -2.53 11.24 2.40
CA LYS A 37 -1.83 12.06 3.40
C LYS A 37 -0.39 11.61 3.54
N VAL A 38 0.51 12.59 3.61
CA VAL A 38 1.94 12.42 3.91
C VAL A 38 2.25 13.01 5.28
N GLY A 39 3.03 12.28 6.09
CA GLY A 39 3.48 12.68 7.42
C GLY A 39 4.46 11.64 7.96
N ALA A 40 4.53 11.46 9.28
CA ALA A 40 5.31 10.36 9.88
C ALA A 40 4.86 8.97 9.37
N LYS A 41 3.60 8.86 8.96
CA LYS A 41 3.03 7.72 8.24
C LYS A 41 2.26 8.23 7.02
N LEU A 42 2.16 7.39 6.01
CA LEU A 42 1.36 7.61 4.82
C LEU A 42 -0.04 7.02 5.01
N SER A 43 -1.07 7.74 4.57
CA SER A 43 -2.42 7.18 4.42
C SER A 43 -2.66 6.95 2.93
N ILE A 44 -2.90 5.70 2.55
CA ILE A 44 -3.00 5.29 1.14
C ILE A 44 -4.34 4.58 0.93
N LYS A 45 -5.15 5.06 -0.01
CA LYS A 45 -6.40 4.41 -0.41
C LYS A 45 -6.08 3.32 -1.43
N VAL A 46 -6.43 2.07 -1.13
CA VAL A 46 -6.20 0.94 -2.04
C VAL A 46 -7.06 1.12 -3.30
N LEU A 47 -6.42 1.08 -4.46
CA LEU A 47 -7.07 1.06 -5.77
C LEU A 47 -7.46 -0.37 -6.14
N ASP A 48 -8.42 -0.49 -7.06
CA ASP A 48 -8.84 -1.79 -7.56
C ASP A 48 -7.74 -2.42 -8.44
N ASP A 49 -7.43 -3.69 -8.18
CA ASP A 49 -6.53 -4.50 -8.97
C ASP A 49 -7.31 -5.74 -9.44
N PRO A 50 -7.72 -5.78 -10.72
CA PRO A 50 -8.54 -6.88 -11.23
C PRO A 50 -7.78 -8.21 -11.33
N THR A 51 -6.45 -8.20 -11.16
CA THR A 51 -5.64 -9.44 -11.14
C THR A 51 -5.69 -10.14 -9.78
N GLN A 52 -6.14 -9.46 -8.74
CA GLN A 52 -6.32 -10.03 -7.40
C GLN A 52 -7.61 -10.85 -7.32
N HIS A 53 -7.59 -11.88 -6.48
CA HIS A 53 -8.77 -12.71 -6.26
C HIS A 53 -9.92 -11.90 -5.61
N GLU A 54 -11.17 -12.31 -5.83
CA GLU A 54 -12.37 -11.57 -5.39
C GLU A 54 -12.40 -11.24 -3.90
N TYR A 55 -12.03 -12.19 -3.04
CA TYR A 55 -12.02 -11.99 -1.58
C TYR A 55 -11.10 -10.83 -1.15
N TRP A 56 -9.91 -10.73 -1.74
CA TRP A 56 -8.91 -9.68 -1.47
C TRP A 56 -9.46 -8.33 -1.91
N ARG A 57 -10.07 -8.29 -3.09
CA ARG A 57 -10.66 -7.08 -3.65
C ARG A 57 -11.76 -6.56 -2.72
N SER A 58 -12.72 -7.42 -2.35
CA SER A 58 -13.78 -7.10 -1.39
C SER A 58 -13.23 -6.64 -0.03
N GLU A 59 -12.15 -7.26 0.43
CA GLU A 59 -11.57 -6.94 1.73
C GLU A 59 -10.72 -5.68 1.77
N HIS A 60 -10.20 -5.19 0.64
CA HIS A 60 -9.15 -4.16 0.66
C HIS A 60 -9.43 -2.97 -0.24
N VAL A 61 -10.08 -3.14 -1.37
CA VAL A 61 -10.31 -2.05 -2.34
C VAL A 61 -11.12 -0.93 -1.69
N GLY A 62 -10.68 0.32 -1.93
CA GLY A 62 -11.27 1.51 -1.35
C GLY A 62 -10.96 1.76 0.13
N LYS A 63 -10.41 0.78 0.86
CA LYS A 63 -9.99 0.97 2.27
C LYS A 63 -8.69 1.76 2.33
N VAL A 64 -8.55 2.58 3.39
CA VAL A 64 -7.32 3.33 3.67
C VAL A 64 -6.39 2.50 4.52
N LYS A 65 -5.12 2.41 4.12
CA LYS A 65 -4.03 1.78 4.87
C LYS A 65 -3.07 2.83 5.37
N VAL A 66 -2.68 2.71 6.63
CA VAL A 66 -1.68 3.58 7.26
C VAL A 66 -0.35 2.83 7.33
N VAL A 67 0.64 3.29 6.59
CA VAL A 67 1.93 2.59 6.44
C VAL A 67 3.11 3.54 6.68
N SER A 68 4.29 2.99 6.98
CA SER A 68 5.52 3.78 7.00
C SER A 68 5.92 4.17 5.56
N PRO A 69 6.64 5.28 5.36
CA PRO A 69 7.18 5.61 4.04
C PRO A 69 8.03 4.48 3.43
N SER A 70 8.74 3.71 4.25
CA SER A 70 9.53 2.54 3.83
C SER A 70 8.71 1.38 3.27
N ALA A 71 7.38 1.39 3.43
CA ALA A 71 6.50 0.36 2.88
C ALA A 71 6.11 0.64 1.42
N VAL A 72 6.36 1.86 0.94
CA VAL A 72 6.25 2.18 -0.49
C VAL A 72 7.37 1.47 -1.22
N ILE A 73 7.00 0.76 -2.28
CA ILE A 73 7.92 0.08 -3.18
C ILE A 73 8.31 1.15 -4.21
N PRO A 74 9.56 1.62 -4.23
CA PRO A 74 10.04 2.49 -5.30
C PRO A 74 9.79 1.77 -6.62
N GLU A 75 9.34 2.48 -7.65
CA GLU A 75 9.18 1.85 -8.94
C GLU A 75 10.46 1.08 -9.30
N LEU A 76 10.31 -0.17 -9.72
CA LEU A 76 11.35 -0.89 -10.45
C LEU A 76 11.39 -0.35 -11.89
N SER A 77 11.38 0.96 -12.08
CA SER A 77 11.55 1.56 -13.40
C SER A 77 13.03 1.45 -13.77
N LYS A 78 13.26 0.79 -14.90
CA LYS A 78 14.53 0.81 -15.65
C LYS A 78 14.86 2.21 -16.12
#